data_AF-A0AAD1C3M6-F1
#
_entry.id   AF-A0AAD1C3M6-F1
#
_cell.length_a   1.000
_cell.length_b   1.000
_cell.length_c   1.000
_cell.angle_alpha   90.00
_cell.angle_beta   90.00
_cell.angle_gamma   90.00
#
_symmetry.space_group_name_H-M   'P 1'
#
loop_
_entity.id
_entity.type
_entity.pdbx_description
1 polymer ?
#
loop_
_entity_poly.entity_id
_entity_poly.type
_entity_poly.pdbx_seq_one_letter_code
_entity_poly.pdbx_strand_id
1 'polypeptide(L)'
;MEHLPPGATPAETVAEVLRRLIEWFTANPEMARTQSELFLWTMRNKPELANRIYTTATEMTEKAIERAVGPRLDKAFLASVSRLLIQMTDGLLVAWFAHGDVERLKEETRTACRALALLVENH
;
A
#
# COMPACT_ATOMS: atom_id res chain seq x y z
N MET A 1 9.87 8.95 -4.83
CA MET A 1 10.45 7.62 -4.57
C MET A 1 11.87 7.65 -5.10
N GLU A 2 12.84 7.88 -4.22
CA GLU A 2 14.25 7.69 -4.58
C GLU A 2 14.52 6.21 -4.86
N HIS A 3 15.40 5.99 -5.85
CA HIS A 3 15.72 4.71 -6.46
C HIS A 3 16.08 3.67 -5.40
N LEU A 4 15.49 2.48 -5.52
CA LEU A 4 15.97 1.30 -4.79
C LEU A 4 17.44 1.03 -5.14
N PRO A 5 18.21 0.40 -4.23
CA PRO A 5 19.59 0.05 -4.51
C PRO A 5 19.68 -0.77 -5.81
N PRO A 6 20.71 -0.55 -6.63
CA PRO A 6 20.92 -1.31 -7.86
C PRO A 6 20.94 -2.81 -7.55
N GLY A 7 20.08 -3.59 -8.21
CA GLY A 7 20.00 -5.05 -8.02
C GLY A 7 18.85 -5.55 -7.16
N ALA A 8 17.99 -4.68 -6.61
CA ALA A 8 16.78 -5.12 -5.91
C ALA A 8 15.86 -5.95 -6.83
N THR A 9 15.38 -7.07 -6.30
CA THR A 9 14.39 -7.93 -6.94
C THR A 9 13.01 -7.26 -6.98
N PRO A 10 12.10 -7.68 -7.88
CA PRO A 10 10.72 -7.19 -7.86
C PRO A 10 10.03 -7.40 -6.51
N ALA A 11 10.32 -8.51 -5.82
CA ALA A 11 9.77 -8.83 -4.52
C ALA A 11 10.21 -7.86 -3.42
N GLU A 12 11.51 -7.61 -3.30
CA GLU A 12 12.06 -6.61 -2.37
C GLU A 12 11.51 -5.21 -2.66
N THR A 13 11.38 -4.89 -3.95
CA THR A 13 10.85 -3.61 -4.42
C THR A 13 9.40 -3.39 -4.00
N VAL A 14 8.52 -4.37 -4.25
CA VAL A 14 7.10 -4.26 -3.90
C VAL A 14 6.92 -4.21 -2.37
N ALA A 15 7.69 -5.00 -1.62
CA ALA A 15 7.69 -4.95 -0.16
C ALA A 15 8.17 -3.58 0.38
N GLU A 16 9.19 -2.98 -0.24
CA GLU A 16 9.64 -1.62 0.09
C GLU A 16 8.55 -0.59 -0.13
N VAL A 17 7.77 -0.69 -1.22
CA VAL A 17 6.67 0.25 -1.49
C VAL A 17 5.65 0.24 -0.36
N LEU A 18 5.23 -0.94 0.11
CA LEU A 18 4.30 -1.05 1.24
C LEU A 18 4.91 -0.45 2.51
N ARG A 19 6.17 -0.79 2.83
CA ARG A 19 6.83 -0.28 4.03
C ARG A 19 6.94 1.25 4.01
N ARG A 20 7.39 1.84 2.90
CA ARG A 20 7.50 3.31 2.76
C ARG A 20 6.15 4.00 2.87
N LEU A 21 5.09 3.36 2.37
CA LEU A 21 3.73 3.90 2.48
C LEU A 21 3.28 3.95 3.95
N ILE A 22 3.48 2.88 4.70
CA ILE A 22 3.17 2.86 6.14
C ILE A 22 4.05 3.83 6.92
N GLU A 23 5.36 3.88 6.64
CA GLU A 23 6.28 4.84 7.24
C GLU A 23 5.80 6.28 7.04
N TRP A 24 5.37 6.61 5.82
CA TRP A 24 4.80 7.93 5.53
C TRP A 24 3.54 8.22 6.34
N PHE A 25 2.61 7.28 6.47
CA PHE A 25 1.41 7.47 7.30
C PHE A 25 1.75 7.64 8.79
N THR A 26 2.70 6.86 9.31
CA THR A 26 3.14 6.98 10.71
C THR A 26 3.88 8.28 11.00
N ALA A 27 4.59 8.83 10.01
CA ALA A 27 5.21 10.15 10.09
C ALA A 27 4.19 11.30 9.95
N ASN A 28 2.98 11.03 9.42
CA ASN A 28 1.92 12.01 9.19
C ASN A 28 0.56 11.55 9.78
N PRO A 29 0.47 11.28 11.09
CA PRO A 29 -0.67 10.59 11.69
C PRO A 29 -2.00 11.38 11.59
N GLU A 30 -1.94 12.71 11.70
CA GLU A 30 -3.13 13.56 11.55
C GLU A 30 -3.69 13.50 10.12
N MET A 31 -2.79 13.50 9.12
CA MET A 31 -3.18 13.38 7.73
C MET A 31 -3.76 12.00 7.43
N ALA A 32 -3.12 10.94 7.94
CA ALA A 32 -3.61 9.57 7.82
C ALA A 32 -5.05 9.44 8.36
N ARG A 33 -5.28 9.93 9.59
CA ARG A 33 -6.61 9.89 10.22
C ARG A 33 -7.64 10.70 9.45
N THR A 34 -7.30 11.94 9.09
CA THR A 34 -8.20 12.83 8.33
C THR A 34 -8.59 12.21 6.98
N GLN A 35 -7.63 11.64 6.26
CA GLN A 35 -7.87 10.99 4.99
C GLN A 35 -8.82 9.78 5.14
N SER A 36 -8.58 8.93 6.14
CA SER A 36 -9.44 7.77 6.40
C SER A 36 -10.85 8.17 6.82
N GLU A 37 -11.00 9.15 7.70
CA GLU A 37 -12.32 9.66 8.13
C GLU A 37 -13.09 10.27 6.95
N LEU A 38 -12.44 11.07 6.12
CA LEU A 38 -13.04 11.66 4.93
C LEU A 38 -13.45 10.59 3.91
N PHE A 39 -12.63 9.55 3.73
CA PHE A 39 -12.98 8.44 2.85
C PHE A 39 -14.18 7.65 3.37
N LEU A 40 -14.22 7.31 4.66
CA LEU A 40 -15.36 6.64 5.30
C LEU A 40 -16.64 7.49 5.20
N TRP A 41 -16.54 8.80 5.39
CA TRP A 41 -17.66 9.71 5.18
C TRP A 41 -18.12 9.71 3.71
N THR A 42 -17.17 9.77 2.77
CA THR A 42 -17.45 9.77 1.33
C THR A 42 -18.12 8.47 0.90
N MET A 43 -17.71 7.31 1.43
CA MET A 43 -18.38 6.03 1.16
C MET A 43 -19.86 6.04 1.54
N ARG A 44 -20.21 6.67 2.67
CA ARG A 44 -21.60 6.75 3.16
C ARG A 44 -22.44 7.78 2.41
N ASN A 45 -21.83 8.88 1.96
CA ASN A 45 -22.56 10.06 1.47
C ASN A 45 -22.44 10.31 -0.04
N LYS A 46 -21.37 9.81 -0.67
CA LYS A 46 -21.04 10.00 -2.10
C LYS A 46 -20.36 8.74 -2.66
N PRO A 47 -21.05 7.59 -2.72
CA PRO A 47 -20.44 6.30 -3.05
C PRO A 47 -19.75 6.28 -4.43
N GLU A 48 -20.27 7.01 -5.42
CA GLU A 48 -19.64 7.13 -6.74
C GLU A 48 -18.31 7.88 -6.68
N LEU A 49 -18.21 8.88 -5.80
CA LEU A 49 -16.95 9.59 -5.56
C LEU A 49 -15.96 8.70 -4.82
N ALA A 50 -16.41 7.95 -3.82
CA ALA A 50 -15.55 6.98 -3.11
C ALA A 50 -14.98 5.93 -4.08
N ASN A 51 -15.82 5.41 -4.99
CA ASN A 51 -15.39 4.48 -6.03
C ASN A 51 -14.31 5.10 -6.94
N ARG A 52 -14.49 6.35 -7.38
CA ARG A 52 -13.47 7.06 -8.17
C ARG A 52 -12.17 7.26 -7.40
N ILE A 53 -12.24 7.71 -6.14
CA ILE A 53 -11.04 7.91 -5.29
C ILE A 53 -10.26 6.60 -5.18
N TYR A 54 -10.94 5.49 -4.89
CA TYR A 54 -10.28 4.20 -4.70
C TYR A 54 -9.72 3.64 -6.02
N THR A 55 -10.42 3.85 -7.13
CA THR A 55 -9.94 3.51 -8.48
C THR A 55 -8.66 4.28 -8.81
N THR A 56 -8.65 5.60 -8.61
CA THR A 56 -7.46 6.42 -8.83
C THR A 56 -6.31 6.04 -7.92
N ALA A 57 -6.56 5.74 -6.64
CA ALA A 57 -5.53 5.24 -5.73
C ALA A 57 -4.90 3.93 -6.23
N THR A 58 -5.73 3.02 -6.76
CA THR A 58 -5.26 1.76 -7.36
C THR A 58 -4.36 1.99 -8.58
N GLU A 59 -4.80 2.84 -9.52
CA GLU A 59 -4.01 3.18 -10.71
C GLU A 59 -2.68 3.87 -10.35
N MET A 60 -2.68 4.72 -9.33
CA MET A 60 -1.48 5.41 -8.87
C MET A 60 -0.49 4.44 -8.20
N THR A 61 -0.99 3.49 -7.41
CA THR A 61 -0.19 2.41 -6.83
C THR A 61 0.40 1.52 -7.92
N GLU A 62 -0.40 1.14 -8.93
CA GLU A 62 0.07 0.35 -10.07
C GLU A 62 1.22 1.03 -10.80
N LYS A 63 1.07 2.32 -11.13
CA LYS A 63 2.13 3.12 -11.75
C LYS A 63 3.36 3.27 -10.86
N ALA A 64 3.18 3.37 -9.55
CA ALA A 64 4.29 3.49 -8.61
C ALA A 64 5.11 2.19 -8.55
N ILE A 65 4.44 1.04 -8.50
CA ILE A 65 5.09 -0.28 -8.54
C ILE A 65 5.76 -0.48 -9.90
N GLU A 66 5.05 -0.22 -11.01
CA GLU A 66 5.59 -0.35 -12.38
C GLU A 66 6.90 0.44 -12.56
N ARG A 67 6.94 1.69 -12.09
CA ARG A 67 8.17 2.51 -12.14
C ARG A 67 9.32 1.92 -11.33
N ALA A 68 9.01 1.23 -10.23
CA ALA A 68 10.02 0.66 -9.34
C ALA A 68 10.55 -0.70 -9.85
N VAL A 69 9.67 -1.57 -10.35
CA VAL A 69 10.05 -2.90 -10.85
C VAL A 69 10.43 -2.92 -12.33
N GLY A 70 9.98 -1.94 -13.12
CA GLY A 70 10.09 -1.96 -14.59
C GLY A 70 9.20 -3.05 -15.22
N PRO A 71 9.51 -3.52 -16.45
CA PRO A 71 8.70 -4.53 -17.14
C PRO A 71 8.88 -5.96 -16.58
N ARG A 72 9.33 -6.10 -15.33
CA ARG A 72 9.68 -7.39 -14.70
C ARG A 72 8.46 -8.17 -14.20
N LEU A 73 7.29 -7.54 -14.13
CA LEU A 73 6.02 -8.19 -13.81
C LEU A 73 5.08 -8.06 -15.01
N ASP A 74 4.32 -9.10 -15.34
CA ASP A 74 3.26 -8.97 -16.33
C ASP A 74 2.14 -8.07 -15.80
N LYS A 75 1.38 -7.48 -16.73
CA LYS A 75 0.38 -6.47 -16.41
C LYS A 75 -0.76 -7.00 -15.52
N ALA A 76 -1.19 -8.25 -15.71
CA ALA A 76 -2.30 -8.80 -14.93
C ALA A 76 -1.87 -9.04 -13.47
N PHE A 77 -0.64 -9.53 -13.28
CA PHE A 77 -0.08 -9.69 -11.95
C PHE A 77 0.23 -8.35 -11.27
N LEU A 78 0.77 -7.38 -12.00
CA LEU A 78 1.00 -6.02 -11.51
C LEU A 78 -0.29 -5.39 -10.97
N ALA A 79 -1.40 -5.50 -11.69
CA ALA A 79 -2.70 -5.00 -11.23
C ALA A 79 -3.18 -5.74 -9.97
N SER A 80 -2.94 -7.05 -9.89
CA SER A 80 -3.33 -7.87 -8.74
C SER A 80 -2.53 -7.52 -7.48
N VAL A 81 -1.20 -7.41 -7.60
CA VAL A 81 -0.32 -7.08 -6.47
C VAL A 81 -0.54 -5.65 -5.98
N SER A 82 -0.88 -4.72 -6.88
CA SER A 82 -1.19 -3.33 -6.54
C SER A 82 -2.47 -3.22 -5.72
N ARG A 83 -3.52 -3.95 -6.09
CA ARG A 83 -4.76 -4.02 -5.30
C ARG A 83 -4.53 -4.65 -3.93
N LEU A 84 -3.74 -5.72 -3.87
CA LEU A 84 -3.40 -6.37 -2.62
C LEU A 84 -2.62 -5.44 -1.68
N LEU A 85 -1.66 -4.68 -2.21
CA LEU A 85 -0.91 -3.68 -1.43
C LEU A 85 -1.84 -2.65 -0.78
N ILE A 86 -2.83 -2.14 -1.52
CA ILE A 86 -3.82 -1.19 -0.97
C ILE A 86 -4.65 -1.87 0.12
N GLN A 87 -5.16 -3.07 -0.12
CA GLN A 87 -5.95 -3.81 0.87
C GLN A 87 -5.16 -4.08 2.17
N MET A 88 -3.88 -4.43 2.05
CA MET A 88 -2.99 -4.56 3.22
C MET A 88 -2.81 -3.22 3.93
N THR A 89 -2.60 -2.14 3.19
CA THR A 89 -2.48 -0.79 3.75
C THR A 89 -3.72 -0.39 4.53
N ASP A 90 -4.91 -0.59 3.96
CA ASP A 90 -6.18 -0.27 4.61
C ASP A 90 -6.36 -1.07 5.90
N GLY A 91 -6.08 -2.37 5.87
CA GLY A 91 -6.14 -3.23 7.05
C GLY A 91 -5.19 -2.80 8.15
N LEU A 92 -3.94 -2.47 7.79
CA LEU A 92 -2.92 -1.99 8.72
C LEU A 92 -3.31 -0.65 9.35
N LEU A 93 -3.84 0.30 8.56
CA LEU A 93 -4.30 1.59 9.07
C LEU A 93 -5.49 1.43 10.02
N VAL A 94 -6.47 0.59 9.67
CA VAL A 94 -7.62 0.31 10.54
C VAL A 94 -7.15 -0.28 11.88
N ALA A 95 -6.26 -1.28 11.85
CA ALA A 95 -5.71 -1.89 13.06
C ALA A 95 -4.93 -0.87 13.90
N TRP A 96 -4.09 -0.05 13.26
CA TRP A 96 -3.33 1.00 13.94
C TRP A 96 -4.24 2.04 14.59
N PHE A 97 -5.28 2.53 13.90
CA PHE A 97 -6.20 3.49 14.49
C PHE A 97 -7.03 2.90 15.63
N ALA A 98 -7.36 1.62 15.57
CA ALA A 98 -8.10 0.93 16.61
C ALA A 98 -7.26 0.68 17.87
N HIS A 99 -5.98 0.34 17.70
CA HIS A 99 -5.10 -0.03 18.82
C HIS A 99 -4.23 1.12 19.32
N GLY A 100 -3.96 2.14 18.51
CA GLY A 100 -3.06 3.24 18.85
C GLY A 100 -1.59 2.83 19.01
N ASP A 101 -1.23 1.62 18.58
CA ASP A 101 0.08 1.00 18.82
C ASP A 101 0.93 1.00 17.54
N VAL A 102 1.94 1.86 17.52
CA VAL A 102 2.87 2.01 16.39
C VAL A 102 3.87 0.85 16.32
N GLU A 103 4.29 0.28 17.44
CA GLU A 103 5.25 -0.83 17.42
C GLU A 103 4.59 -2.09 16.88
N ARG A 104 3.34 -2.34 17.28
CA ARG A 104 2.51 -3.37 16.68
C ARG A 104 2.31 -3.17 15.17
N LEU A 105 1.99 -1.94 14.74
CA LEU A 105 1.89 -1.63 13.31
C LEU A 105 3.19 -1.96 12.56
N LYS A 106 4.37 -1.67 13.13
CA LYS A 106 5.66 -2.02 12.51
C LYS A 106 5.83 -3.54 12.36
N GLU A 107 5.42 -4.33 13.35
CA GLU A 107 5.47 -5.79 13.30
C GLU A 107 4.52 -6.38 12.26
N GLU A 108 3.29 -5.89 12.24
CA GLU A 108 2.27 -6.30 11.28
C GLU A 108 2.68 -5.89 9.85
N THR A 109 3.29 -4.71 9.68
CA THR A 109 3.86 -4.26 8.40
C THR A 109 5.00 -5.15 7.94
N ARG A 110 5.92 -5.54 8.83
CA ARG A 110 6.99 -6.51 8.50
C ARG A 110 6.42 -7.83 8.00
N THR A 111 5.35 -8.32 8.63
CA THR A 111 4.65 -9.54 8.22
C THR A 111 3.98 -9.38 6.85
N ALA A 112 3.29 -8.26 6.62
CA ALA A 112 2.65 -7.96 5.34
C ALA A 112 3.67 -7.82 4.20
N CYS A 113 4.80 -7.13 4.44
CA CYS A 113 5.90 -7.03 3.49
C CYS A 113 6.47 -8.40 3.12
N ARG A 114 6.65 -9.30 4.10
CA ARG A 114 7.11 -10.67 3.83
C ARG A 114 6.12 -11.46 2.99
N ALA A 115 4.82 -11.39 3.31
CA ALA A 115 3.78 -12.06 2.54
C ALA A 115 3.74 -11.57 1.08
N LEU A 116 3.87 -10.25 0.89
CA LEU A 116 3.88 -9.63 -0.42
C LEU A 116 5.12 -10.00 -1.24
N ALA A 117 6.30 -10.01 -0.61
CA ALA A 117 7.54 -10.46 -1.26
C ALA A 117 7.42 -11.93 -1.71
N LEU A 118 6.96 -12.83 -0.84
CA LEU A 118 6.76 -14.24 -1.18
C LEU A 118 5.79 -14.44 -2.34
N LEU A 119 4.70 -13.66 -2.40
CA LEU A 119 3.77 -13.72 -3.52
C LEU A 119 4.46 -13.35 -4.85
N VAL A 120 5.30 -12.33 -4.84
CA VAL A 120 6.01 -11.84 -6.03
C VAL A 120 7.16 -12.76 -6.43
N GLU A 121 7.84 -13.40 -5.48
CA GLU A 121 8.92 -14.38 -5.76
C GLU A 121 8.40 -15.66 -6.42
N ASN A 122 7.15 -16.04 -6.13
CA ASN A 122 6.55 -17.29 -6.60
C ASN A 122 5.55 -17.09 -7.76
N HIS A 123 5.64 -15.94 -8.43
CA HIS A 123 4.85 -15.61 -9.61
C HIS A 123 5.59 -15.92 -10.92
#